data_AF-A0A3N1A7G3-F1
#
_entry.id   AF-A0A3N1A7G3-F1
#
_cell.length_a   1.000
_cell.length_b   1.000
_cell.length_c   1.000
_cell.angle_alpha   90.00
_cell.angle_beta   90.00
_cell.angle_gamma   90.00
#
_symmetry.space_group_name_H-M   'P 1'
#
loop_
_entity.id
_entity.type
_entity.pdbx_description
1 polymer ?
#
loop_
_entity_poly.entity_id
_entity_poly.type
_entity_poly.pdbx_seq_one_letter_code
_entity_poly.pdbx_strand_id
1 'polypeptide(L)'
;MATASQRPQPTTTQPPVPTRHADTDALVASVTAEVAEIFDMMDWAEDEIAKATHRHPDQADAIYHAFSLIRRGHFGLEMPSDFVYRSHAAELLERIAAGADTTVATAAELCLVCAETSQLAPMHGAAAGLYFRLWRTAFPDHPCTPELVDQQVPYEMLHGSRIDELEQVLRHKFTDPHRRLIDIDCSGTHHGRPVTCRFATAPAEADRRPARRSRRRTSTAPSAAAASPPATQDNVVPDAAA
;
A
#
# COMPACT_ATOMS: atom_id res chain seq x y z
N MET A 1 -10.10 13.71 85.87
CA MET A 1 -10.05 12.48 85.05
C MET A 1 -10.22 12.89 83.59
N ALA A 2 -9.13 12.98 82.84
CA ALA A 2 -9.12 13.37 81.43
C ALA A 2 -8.59 12.20 80.60
N THR A 3 -9.44 11.69 79.73
CA THR A 3 -9.20 10.60 78.77
C THR A 3 -8.27 11.05 77.65
N ALA A 4 -7.16 10.32 77.47
CA ALA A 4 -6.22 10.52 76.37
C ALA A 4 -6.84 10.06 75.04
N SER A 5 -6.95 10.99 74.09
CA SER A 5 -7.45 10.76 72.74
C SER A 5 -6.34 10.15 71.87
N GLN A 6 -6.49 8.88 71.47
CA GLN A 6 -5.61 8.24 70.49
C GLN A 6 -5.85 8.81 69.08
N ARG A 7 -4.78 9.21 68.42
CA ARG A 7 -4.77 9.69 67.03
C ARG A 7 -4.73 8.48 66.08
N PRO A 8 -5.60 8.38 65.06
CA PRO A 8 -5.53 7.29 64.09
C PRO A 8 -4.30 7.46 63.19
N GLN A 9 -3.59 6.35 62.93
CA GLN A 9 -2.49 6.33 61.97
C GLN A 9 -3.02 6.30 60.53
N PRO A 10 -2.34 6.99 59.59
CA PRO A 10 -2.73 6.95 58.19
C PRO A 10 -2.35 5.60 57.57
N THR A 11 -3.35 4.91 57.03
CA THR A 11 -3.17 3.75 56.16
C THR A 11 -2.53 4.21 54.85
N THR A 12 -1.22 3.98 54.69
CA THR A 12 -0.54 4.18 53.41
C THR A 12 -0.97 3.08 52.44
N THR A 13 -1.98 3.36 51.61
CA THR A 13 -2.27 2.56 50.43
C THR A 13 -1.16 2.79 49.40
N GLN A 14 -0.27 1.81 49.26
CA GLN A 14 0.73 1.81 48.19
C GLN A 14 0.00 1.61 46.85
N PRO A 15 0.27 2.43 45.81
CA PRO A 15 -0.28 2.19 44.47
C PRO A 15 0.36 0.91 43.87
N PRO A 16 -0.38 0.16 43.05
CA PRO A 16 0.13 -1.06 42.43
C PRO A 16 1.33 -0.73 41.54
N VAL A 17 2.42 -1.46 41.74
CA VAL A 17 3.61 -1.40 40.88
C VAL A 17 3.20 -1.92 39.49
N PRO A 18 3.34 -1.12 38.41
CA PRO A 18 3.04 -1.62 37.07
C PRO A 18 4.00 -2.76 36.73
N THR A 19 3.44 -3.94 36.50
CA THR A 19 4.18 -5.14 36.14
C THR A 19 4.73 -5.00 34.72
N ARG A 20 6.06 -5.06 34.61
CA ARG A 20 6.90 -4.97 33.39
C ARG A 20 6.44 -5.80 32.18
N HIS A 21 5.60 -6.81 32.39
CA HIS A 21 5.02 -7.67 31.34
C HIS A 21 3.83 -7.04 30.60
N ALA A 22 3.03 -6.22 31.29
CA ALA A 22 1.92 -5.49 30.65
C ALA A 22 2.44 -4.47 29.62
N ASP A 23 3.65 -3.97 29.82
CA ASP A 23 4.35 -3.02 28.95
C ASP A 23 4.88 -3.71 27.68
N THR A 24 5.40 -4.94 27.81
CA THR A 24 5.86 -5.71 26.64
C THR A 24 4.71 -6.21 25.76
N ASP A 25 3.60 -6.64 26.37
CA ASP A 25 2.44 -7.12 25.62
C ASP A 25 1.75 -5.96 24.87
N ALA A 26 1.67 -4.78 25.49
CA ALA A 26 1.17 -3.57 24.85
C ALA A 26 2.07 -3.13 23.68
N LEU A 27 3.40 -3.19 23.86
CA LEU A 27 4.35 -2.88 22.79
C LEU A 27 4.22 -3.86 21.62
N VAL A 28 4.14 -5.16 21.89
CA VAL A 28 3.96 -6.19 20.86
C VAL A 28 2.63 -5.98 20.13
N ALA A 29 1.54 -5.68 20.85
CA ALA A 29 0.25 -5.39 20.23
C ALA A 29 0.32 -4.15 19.33
N SER A 30 0.98 -3.08 19.77
CA SER A 30 1.20 -1.86 18.96
C SER A 30 1.97 -2.15 17.69
N VAL A 31 3.12 -2.82 17.80
CA VAL A 31 3.96 -3.17 16.65
C VAL A 31 3.21 -4.11 15.70
N THR A 32 2.43 -5.04 16.23
CA THR A 32 1.63 -5.96 15.40
C THR A 32 0.53 -5.21 14.63
N ALA A 33 -0.12 -4.22 15.26
CA ALA A 33 -1.12 -3.38 14.61
C ALA A 33 -0.50 -2.53 13.49
N GLU A 34 0.64 -1.87 13.75
CA GLU A 34 1.37 -1.10 12.74
C GLU A 34 1.80 -1.97 11.55
N VAL A 35 2.27 -3.18 11.81
CA VAL A 35 2.65 -4.14 10.76
C VAL A 35 1.42 -4.60 9.97
N ALA A 36 0.28 -4.84 10.62
CA ALA A 36 -0.96 -5.22 9.94
C ALA A 36 -1.46 -4.10 9.01
N GLU A 37 -1.43 -2.85 9.45
CA GLU A 37 -1.81 -1.69 8.62
C GLU A 37 -0.92 -1.53 7.38
N ILE A 38 0.36 -1.87 7.49
CA ILE A 38 1.27 -1.89 6.34
C ILE A 38 0.83 -2.96 5.33
N PHE A 39 0.49 -4.17 5.78
CA PHE A 39 0.05 -5.24 4.89
C PHE A 39 -1.28 -4.91 4.20
N ASP A 40 -2.26 -4.36 4.93
CA ASP A 40 -3.53 -3.91 4.35
C ASP A 40 -3.30 -2.86 3.26
N MET A 41 -2.36 -1.93 3.49
CA MET A 41 -1.97 -0.94 2.49
C MET A 41 -1.29 -1.57 1.26
N MET A 42 -0.45 -2.59 1.46
CA MET A 42 0.17 -3.32 0.35
C MET A 42 -0.89 -4.00 -0.52
N ASP A 43 -1.86 -4.66 0.09
CA ASP A 43 -2.96 -5.32 -0.64
C ASP A 43 -3.79 -4.30 -1.43
N TRP A 44 -4.12 -3.15 -0.83
CA TRP A 44 -4.81 -2.07 -1.53
C TRP A 44 -4.00 -1.48 -2.68
N ALA A 45 -2.68 -1.33 -2.50
CA ALA A 45 -1.79 -0.84 -3.54
C ALA A 45 -1.74 -1.81 -4.73
N GLU A 46 -1.61 -3.10 -4.47
CA GLU A 46 -1.60 -4.15 -5.49
C GLU A 46 -2.94 -4.20 -6.25
N ASP A 47 -4.07 -4.09 -5.55
CA ASP A 47 -5.40 -3.98 -6.16
C ASP A 47 -5.48 -2.80 -7.14
N GLU A 48 -5.04 -1.61 -6.72
CA GLU A 48 -5.11 -0.41 -7.57
C GLU A 48 -4.14 -0.51 -8.76
N ILE A 49 -2.94 -1.07 -8.57
CA ILE A 49 -1.99 -1.37 -9.66
C ILE A 49 -2.62 -2.34 -10.66
N ALA A 50 -3.30 -3.38 -10.20
CA ALA A 50 -3.98 -4.34 -11.06
C ALA A 50 -5.12 -3.67 -11.86
N LYS A 51 -5.96 -2.87 -11.19
CA LYS A 51 -7.03 -2.10 -11.84
C LYS A 51 -6.49 -1.13 -12.88
N ALA A 52 -5.42 -0.39 -12.56
CA ALA A 52 -4.80 0.55 -13.48
C ALA A 52 -4.14 -0.15 -14.67
N THR A 53 -3.42 -1.27 -14.43
CA THR A 53 -2.82 -2.09 -15.48
C THR A 53 -3.87 -2.63 -16.45
N HIS A 54 -5.01 -3.08 -15.93
CA HIS A 54 -6.14 -3.52 -16.76
C HIS A 54 -6.70 -2.39 -17.63
N ARG A 55 -6.80 -1.17 -17.10
CA ARG A 55 -7.32 0.00 -17.84
C ARG A 55 -6.29 0.54 -18.84
N HIS A 56 -5.00 0.41 -18.55
CA HIS A 56 -3.89 0.97 -19.32
C HIS A 56 -2.82 -0.09 -19.63
N PRO A 57 -3.14 -1.11 -20.46
CA PRO A 57 -2.21 -2.21 -20.72
C PRO A 57 -0.89 -1.75 -21.36
N ASP A 58 -0.91 -0.69 -22.16
CA ASP A 58 0.29 -0.14 -22.81
C ASP A 58 1.25 0.54 -21.82
N GLN A 59 0.79 0.85 -20.61
CA GLN A 59 1.57 1.47 -19.53
C GLN A 59 1.78 0.51 -18.35
N ALA A 60 1.47 -0.78 -18.52
CA ALA A 60 1.56 -1.81 -17.49
C ALA A 60 2.92 -1.82 -16.78
N ASP A 61 4.02 -1.67 -17.51
CA ASP A 61 5.36 -1.62 -16.93
C ASP A 61 5.55 -0.42 -16.00
N ALA A 62 5.09 0.76 -16.41
CA ALA A 62 5.21 1.98 -15.60
C ALA A 62 4.35 1.89 -14.33
N ILE A 63 3.13 1.38 -14.50
CA ILE A 63 2.15 1.20 -13.43
C ILE A 63 2.65 0.17 -12.42
N TYR A 64 3.24 -0.94 -12.87
CA TYR A 64 3.85 -1.93 -11.99
C TYR A 64 4.94 -1.33 -11.09
N HIS A 65 5.79 -0.48 -11.66
CA HIS A 65 6.86 0.19 -10.91
C HIS A 65 6.41 1.41 -10.10
N ALA A 66 5.12 1.77 -10.14
CA ALA A 66 4.57 2.91 -9.42
C ALA A 66 4.36 2.65 -7.92
N PHE A 67 4.54 1.41 -7.44
CA PHE A 67 4.26 1.03 -6.05
C PHE A 67 4.90 1.97 -5.03
N SER A 68 6.16 2.38 -5.23
CA SER A 68 6.86 3.29 -4.32
C SER A 68 6.22 4.69 -4.26
N LEU A 69 5.60 5.15 -5.34
CA LEU A 69 5.02 6.49 -5.45
C LEU A 69 3.65 6.61 -4.80
N ILE A 70 2.90 5.51 -4.77
CA ILE A 70 1.54 5.47 -4.20
C ILE A 70 1.54 5.07 -2.72
N ARG A 71 2.72 5.03 -2.06
CA ARG A 71 2.83 4.73 -0.64
C ARG A 71 2.35 5.90 0.22
N ARG A 72 1.65 5.56 1.30
CA ARG A 72 1.35 6.48 2.42
C ARG A 72 2.68 6.96 3.02
N GLY A 73 2.96 8.26 2.96
CA GLY A 73 4.17 8.81 3.62
C GLY A 73 4.79 10.03 2.95
N HIS A 74 4.48 10.31 1.68
CA HIS A 74 5.04 11.47 1.00
C HIS A 74 4.47 12.81 1.47
N PHE A 75 3.32 12.80 2.14
CA PHE A 75 2.61 14.01 2.55
C PHE A 75 2.57 14.27 4.06
N GLY A 76 3.10 13.38 4.90
CA GLY A 76 3.04 13.52 6.36
C GLY A 76 1.61 13.49 6.96
N LEU A 77 0.60 13.24 6.14
CA LEU A 77 -0.80 13.09 6.52
C LEU A 77 -1.14 11.61 6.58
N GLU A 78 -1.71 11.17 7.70
CA GLU A 78 -2.30 9.84 7.76
C GLU A 78 -3.50 9.79 6.80
N MET A 79 -3.58 8.74 5.98
CA MET A 79 -4.76 8.44 5.18
C MET A 79 -5.60 7.43 5.95
N PRO A 80 -6.55 7.87 6.79
CA PRO A 80 -7.13 7.04 7.83
C PRO A 80 -8.10 5.97 7.30
N SER A 81 -8.48 6.05 6.02
CA SER A 81 -9.49 5.18 5.43
C SER A 81 -9.08 4.66 4.06
N ASP A 82 -9.54 3.45 3.75
CA ASP A 82 -9.30 2.76 2.47
C ASP A 82 -9.67 3.63 1.26
N PHE A 83 -10.90 4.20 1.22
CA PHE A 83 -11.36 4.96 0.05
C PHE A 83 -10.51 6.22 -0.23
N VAL A 84 -9.99 6.87 0.82
CA VAL A 84 -9.08 8.02 0.68
C VAL A 84 -7.77 7.60 0.03
N TYR A 85 -7.20 6.49 0.51
CA TYR A 85 -5.98 5.92 -0.05
C TYR A 85 -6.17 5.48 -1.50
N ARG A 86 -7.24 4.75 -1.79
CA ARG A 86 -7.53 4.26 -3.15
C ARG A 86 -7.75 5.41 -4.13
N SER A 87 -8.42 6.49 -3.72
CA SER A 87 -8.56 7.70 -4.54
C SER A 87 -7.19 8.33 -4.86
N HIS A 88 -6.34 8.49 -3.84
CA HIS A 88 -4.97 8.99 -4.03
C HIS A 88 -4.15 8.12 -4.99
N ALA A 89 -4.14 6.80 -4.76
CA ALA A 89 -3.40 5.85 -5.58
C ALA A 89 -3.92 5.86 -7.03
N ALA A 90 -5.24 5.79 -7.22
CA ALA A 90 -5.87 5.83 -8.54
C ALA A 90 -5.48 7.11 -9.31
N GLU A 91 -5.55 8.28 -8.68
CA GLU A 91 -5.17 9.54 -9.33
C GLU A 91 -3.69 9.55 -9.77
N LEU A 92 -2.77 9.06 -8.92
CA LEU A 92 -1.35 8.95 -9.29
C LEU A 92 -1.13 7.95 -10.43
N LEU A 93 -1.79 6.80 -10.40
CA LEU A 93 -1.69 5.79 -11.45
C LEU A 93 -2.24 6.30 -12.79
N GLU A 94 -3.33 7.07 -12.79
CA GLU A 94 -3.83 7.74 -14.00
C GLU A 94 -2.82 8.75 -14.55
N ARG A 95 -2.17 9.53 -13.68
CA ARG A 95 -1.13 10.46 -14.12
C ARG A 95 0.06 9.73 -14.72
N ILE A 96 0.47 8.61 -14.14
CA ILE A 96 1.55 7.78 -14.70
C ILE A 96 1.16 7.23 -16.07
N ALA A 97 -0.06 6.70 -16.21
CA ALA A 97 -0.57 6.21 -17.48
C ALA A 97 -0.61 7.31 -18.55
N ALA A 98 -0.98 8.54 -18.16
CA ALA A 98 -1.02 9.70 -19.04
C ALA A 98 0.36 10.37 -19.28
N GLY A 99 1.42 9.93 -18.60
CA GLY A 99 2.72 10.63 -18.61
C GLY A 99 2.69 12.04 -17.99
N ALA A 100 1.72 12.30 -17.11
CA ALA A 100 1.53 13.56 -16.42
C ALA A 100 2.41 13.69 -15.16
N ASP A 101 2.49 14.91 -14.63
CA ASP A 101 3.30 15.23 -13.46
C ASP A 101 2.75 14.58 -12.17
N THR A 102 3.54 13.68 -11.61
CA THR A 102 3.23 12.99 -10.35
C THR A 102 3.63 13.77 -9.11
N THR A 103 4.43 14.84 -9.24
CA THR A 103 4.91 15.62 -8.09
C THR A 103 3.84 16.50 -7.45
N VAL A 104 2.81 16.88 -8.21
CA VAL A 104 1.73 17.75 -7.72
C VAL A 104 0.81 16.97 -6.77
N ALA A 105 0.32 17.64 -5.71
CA ALA A 105 -0.68 17.09 -4.79
C ALA A 105 -1.87 16.43 -5.50
N THR A 106 -2.40 15.31 -5.00
CA THR A 106 -3.67 14.73 -5.45
C THR A 106 -4.86 15.47 -4.84
N ALA A 107 -6.05 15.30 -5.42
CA ALA A 107 -7.27 15.89 -4.85
C ALA A 107 -7.54 15.32 -3.44
N ALA A 108 -7.30 14.01 -3.23
CA ALA A 108 -7.43 13.37 -1.93
C ALA A 108 -6.46 13.96 -0.88
N GLU A 109 -5.20 14.23 -1.26
CA GLU A 109 -4.22 14.89 -0.38
C GLU A 109 -4.69 16.29 0.03
N LEU A 110 -5.17 17.09 -0.93
CA LEU A 110 -5.66 18.43 -0.63
C LEU A 110 -6.96 18.42 0.20
N CYS A 111 -7.83 17.42 0.03
CA CYS A 111 -8.97 17.19 0.91
C CYS A 111 -8.54 17.00 2.36
N LEU A 112 -7.48 16.22 2.61
CA LEU A 112 -6.96 16.01 3.97
C LEU A 112 -6.39 17.31 4.55
N VAL A 113 -5.63 18.08 3.77
CA VAL A 113 -5.14 19.41 4.19
C VAL A 113 -6.31 20.33 4.59
N CYS A 114 -7.36 20.39 3.78
CA CYS A 114 -8.56 21.17 4.10
C CYS A 114 -9.27 20.64 5.36
N ALA A 115 -9.38 19.33 5.52
CA ALA A 115 -10.01 18.70 6.68
C ALA A 115 -9.25 19.05 7.97
N GLU A 116 -7.92 18.93 7.99
CA GLU A 116 -7.11 19.34 9.14
C GLU A 116 -7.21 20.84 9.42
N THR A 117 -7.15 21.66 8.37
CA THR A 117 -7.29 23.11 8.50
C THR A 117 -8.65 23.49 9.12
N SER A 118 -9.72 22.78 8.74
CA SER A 118 -11.06 23.03 9.27
C SER A 118 -11.21 22.74 10.76
N GLN A 119 -10.35 21.85 11.31
CA GLN A 119 -10.32 21.57 12.76
C GLN A 119 -9.68 22.72 13.55
N LEU A 120 -8.82 23.52 12.90
CA LEU A 120 -8.14 24.65 13.52
C LEU A 120 -8.96 25.95 13.41
N ALA A 121 -9.64 26.14 12.29
CA ALA A 121 -10.47 27.32 12.05
C ALA A 121 -11.65 26.99 11.11
N PRO A 122 -12.85 27.54 11.38
CA PRO A 122 -13.98 27.39 10.47
C PRO A 122 -13.63 27.88 9.05
N MET A 123 -13.86 27.04 8.05
CA MET A 123 -13.68 27.42 6.65
C MET A 123 -14.92 28.13 6.12
N HIS A 124 -14.73 29.17 5.32
CA HIS A 124 -15.81 29.92 4.69
C HIS A 124 -15.43 30.40 3.28
N GLY A 125 -16.43 30.81 2.51
CA GLY A 125 -16.25 31.36 1.15
C GLY A 125 -15.46 30.41 0.25
N ALA A 126 -14.40 30.94 -0.39
CA ALA A 126 -13.57 30.18 -1.32
C ALA A 126 -12.88 28.95 -0.72
N ALA A 127 -12.50 28.98 0.57
CA ALA A 127 -11.87 27.81 1.22
C ALA A 127 -12.86 26.65 1.39
N ALA A 128 -14.11 26.96 1.79
CA ALA A 128 -15.18 25.96 1.86
C ALA A 128 -15.53 25.43 0.45
N GLY A 129 -15.65 26.33 -0.53
CA GLY A 129 -15.87 25.95 -1.94
C GLY A 129 -14.78 25.02 -2.49
N LEU A 130 -13.51 25.31 -2.20
CA LEU A 130 -12.39 24.46 -2.58
C LEU A 130 -12.50 23.06 -1.98
N TYR A 131 -12.81 22.96 -0.69
CA TYR A 131 -12.99 21.66 -0.04
C TYR A 131 -14.08 20.81 -0.70
N PHE A 132 -15.26 21.40 -1.00
CA PHE A 132 -16.33 20.67 -1.69
C PHE A 132 -15.94 20.25 -3.11
N ARG A 133 -15.24 21.12 -3.84
CA ARG A 133 -14.74 20.78 -5.17
C ARG A 133 -13.77 19.61 -5.13
N LEU A 134 -12.78 19.68 -4.23
CA LEU A 134 -11.80 18.61 -4.05
C LEU A 134 -12.46 17.30 -3.62
N TRP A 135 -13.44 17.36 -2.70
CA TRP A 135 -14.17 16.18 -2.24
C TRP A 135 -14.89 15.49 -3.40
N ARG A 136 -15.63 16.24 -4.22
CA ARG A 136 -16.32 15.68 -5.39
C ARG A 136 -15.36 15.09 -6.41
N THR A 137 -14.21 15.72 -6.60
CA THR A 137 -13.17 15.23 -7.52
C THR A 137 -12.50 13.97 -7.01
N ALA A 138 -12.13 13.93 -5.73
CA ALA A 138 -11.43 12.81 -5.12
C ALA A 138 -12.36 11.62 -4.87
N PHE A 139 -13.61 11.86 -4.47
CA PHE A 139 -14.52 10.83 -3.97
C PHE A 139 -15.88 10.89 -4.68
N PRO A 140 -15.94 10.68 -6.01
CA PRO A 140 -17.19 10.76 -6.77
C PRO A 140 -18.25 9.77 -6.29
N ASP A 141 -17.82 8.60 -5.78
CA ASP A 141 -18.70 7.54 -5.25
C ASP A 141 -19.09 7.75 -3.77
N HIS A 142 -18.54 8.79 -3.12
CA HIS A 142 -18.85 9.16 -1.73
C HIS A 142 -19.41 10.59 -1.70
N PRO A 143 -20.58 10.85 -2.30
CA PRO A 143 -21.13 12.20 -2.35
C PRO A 143 -21.41 12.70 -0.92
N CYS A 144 -21.23 14.01 -0.74
CA CYS A 144 -21.73 14.70 0.45
C CYS A 144 -23.25 14.53 0.56
N THR A 145 -23.83 14.88 1.72
CA THR A 145 -25.29 14.88 1.86
C THR A 145 -25.93 15.78 0.78
N PRO A 146 -27.18 15.51 0.36
CA PRO A 146 -27.86 16.32 -0.65
C PRO A 146 -27.83 17.83 -0.34
N GLU A 147 -27.94 18.22 0.94
CA GLU A 147 -27.86 19.64 1.33
C GLU A 147 -26.48 20.26 1.05
N LEU A 148 -25.40 19.50 1.18
CA LEU A 148 -24.03 19.95 0.90
C LEU A 148 -23.77 20.06 -0.61
N VAL A 149 -24.36 19.17 -1.41
CA VAL A 149 -24.29 19.24 -2.88
C VAL A 149 -24.99 20.50 -3.40
N ASP A 150 -26.18 20.81 -2.86
CA ASP A 150 -26.93 22.02 -3.23
C ASP A 150 -26.20 23.31 -2.82
N GLN A 151 -25.43 23.27 -1.73
CA GLN A 151 -24.60 24.41 -1.30
C GLN A 151 -23.35 24.63 -2.17
N GLN A 152 -22.87 23.60 -2.88
CA GLN A 152 -21.67 23.71 -3.72
C GLN A 152 -21.86 24.68 -4.90
N VAL A 153 -23.03 24.64 -5.55
CA VAL A 153 -23.33 25.48 -6.72
C VAL A 153 -23.20 26.98 -6.39
N PRO A 154 -23.78 27.48 -5.29
CA PRO A 154 -23.54 28.84 -4.82
C PRO A 154 -22.06 29.20 -4.60
N TYR A 155 -21.26 28.32 -3.98
CA TYR A 155 -19.84 28.60 -3.75
C TYR A 155 -19.06 28.75 -5.05
N GLU A 156 -19.31 27.86 -6.01
CA GLU A 156 -18.66 27.92 -7.33
C GLU A 156 -19.03 29.19 -8.09
N MET A 157 -20.31 29.57 -8.06
CA MET A 157 -20.78 30.81 -8.69
C MET A 157 -20.20 32.08 -8.06
N LEU A 158 -20.07 32.12 -6.72
CA LEU A 158 -19.64 33.31 -6.00
C LEU A 158 -18.11 33.44 -5.90
N HIS A 159 -17.40 32.31 -5.89
CA HIS A 159 -15.99 32.26 -5.54
C HIS A 159 -15.11 31.49 -6.52
N GLY A 160 -15.63 31.02 -7.66
CA GLY A 160 -14.92 30.16 -8.61
C GLY A 160 -13.47 30.57 -8.91
N SER A 161 -13.22 31.83 -9.28
CA SER A 161 -11.85 32.31 -9.55
C SER A 161 -10.93 32.25 -8.32
N ARG A 162 -11.46 32.58 -7.14
CA ARG A 162 -10.73 32.50 -5.87
C ARG A 162 -10.47 31.05 -5.46
N ILE A 163 -11.39 30.14 -5.79
CA ILE A 163 -11.22 28.70 -5.59
C ILE A 163 -10.07 28.19 -6.47
N ASP A 164 -10.04 28.58 -7.75
CA ASP A 164 -8.96 28.22 -8.69
C ASP A 164 -7.59 28.72 -8.18
N GLU A 165 -7.52 29.98 -7.76
CA GLU A 165 -6.31 30.58 -7.16
C GLU A 165 -5.84 29.79 -5.93
N LEU A 166 -6.75 29.47 -5.01
CA LEU A 166 -6.42 28.71 -3.80
C LEU A 166 -5.96 27.29 -4.14
N GLU A 167 -6.62 26.61 -5.07
CA GLU A 167 -6.24 25.28 -5.51
C GLU A 167 -4.82 25.29 -6.09
N GLN A 168 -4.52 26.24 -6.98
CA GLN A 168 -3.19 26.40 -7.56
C GLN A 168 -2.12 26.63 -6.49
N VAL A 169 -2.41 27.50 -5.51
CA VAL A 169 -1.50 27.76 -4.38
C VAL A 169 -1.26 26.51 -3.55
N LEU A 170 -2.31 25.74 -3.23
CA LEU A 170 -2.15 24.50 -2.46
C LEU A 170 -1.37 23.44 -3.26
N ARG A 171 -1.71 23.22 -4.53
CA ARG A 171 -1.00 22.27 -5.40
C ARG A 171 0.49 22.59 -5.50
N HIS A 172 0.84 23.87 -5.57
CA HIS A 172 2.23 24.32 -5.59
C HIS A 172 2.92 24.15 -4.23
N LYS A 173 2.28 24.57 -3.13
CA LYS A 173 2.85 24.46 -1.77
C LYS A 173 3.12 23.02 -1.37
N PHE A 174 2.27 22.11 -1.83
CA PHE A 174 2.35 20.70 -1.49
C PHE A 174 2.85 19.84 -2.67
N THR A 175 3.74 20.40 -3.49
CA THR A 175 4.49 19.60 -4.47
C THR A 175 5.53 18.75 -3.75
N ASP A 176 5.56 17.45 -4.04
CA ASP A 176 6.63 16.53 -3.62
C ASP A 176 7.62 16.31 -4.78
N PRO A 177 8.83 16.89 -4.74
CA PRO A 177 9.82 16.72 -5.80
C PRO A 177 10.33 15.29 -5.93
N HIS A 178 10.18 14.45 -4.89
CA HIS A 178 10.63 13.06 -4.88
C HIS A 178 9.59 12.09 -5.42
N ARG A 179 8.32 12.51 -5.58
CA ARG A 179 7.27 11.69 -6.18
C ARG A 179 7.39 11.71 -7.70
N ARG A 180 8.42 11.03 -8.20
CA ARG A 180 8.72 10.87 -9.63
C ARG A 180 9.08 9.43 -9.92
N LEU A 181 8.60 8.91 -11.04
CA LEU A 181 8.98 7.59 -11.52
C LEU A 181 10.37 7.65 -12.18
N ILE A 182 11.41 7.64 -11.36
CA ILE A 182 12.83 7.67 -11.77
C ILE A 182 13.57 6.47 -11.19
N ASP A 183 14.75 6.19 -11.73
CA ASP A 183 15.69 5.17 -11.22
C ASP A 183 15.07 3.77 -11.07
N ILE A 184 14.26 3.36 -12.06
CA ILE A 184 13.61 2.05 -12.07
C ILE A 184 14.68 0.97 -12.32
N ASP A 185 14.95 0.18 -11.30
CA ASP A 185 15.72 -1.06 -11.40
C ASP A 185 14.76 -2.26 -11.55
N CYS A 186 14.76 -2.87 -12.73
CA CYS A 186 13.91 -4.02 -13.04
C CYS A 186 14.75 -5.19 -13.56
N SER A 187 14.58 -6.36 -12.95
CA SER A 187 15.24 -7.60 -13.35
C SER A 187 14.48 -8.37 -14.45
N GLY A 188 13.44 -7.78 -15.06
CA GLY A 188 12.56 -8.45 -16.03
C GLY A 188 11.64 -9.49 -15.42
N THR A 189 11.37 -9.40 -14.11
CA THR A 189 10.48 -10.32 -13.39
C THR A 189 9.46 -9.51 -12.59
N HIS A 190 8.17 -9.69 -12.87
CA HIS A 190 7.07 -9.06 -12.12
C HIS A 190 6.34 -10.13 -11.31
N HIS A 191 6.19 -9.95 -9.99
CA HIS A 191 5.62 -10.95 -9.06
C HIS A 191 6.19 -12.38 -9.22
N GLY A 192 7.51 -12.49 -9.43
CA GLY A 192 8.18 -13.79 -9.63
C GLY A 192 7.95 -14.43 -11.01
N ARG A 193 7.23 -13.76 -11.92
CA ARG A 193 7.01 -14.22 -13.30
C ARG A 193 7.88 -13.42 -14.28
N PRO A 194 8.59 -14.09 -15.21
CA PRO A 194 9.31 -13.39 -16.27
C PRO A 194 8.35 -12.56 -17.14
N VAL A 195 8.71 -11.31 -17.41
CA VAL A 195 7.95 -10.41 -18.28
C VAL A 195 8.90 -9.61 -19.17
N THR A 196 8.41 -9.19 -20.35
CA THR A 196 9.13 -8.25 -21.21
C THR A 196 8.87 -6.83 -20.73
N CYS A 197 9.52 -6.42 -19.64
CA CYS A 197 9.40 -5.06 -19.11
C CYS A 197 10.33 -4.09 -19.84
N ARG A 198 9.81 -2.93 -20.26
CA ARG A 198 10.58 -1.87 -20.93
C ARG A 198 11.70 -1.29 -20.08
N PHE A 199 11.64 -1.45 -18.77
CA PHE A 199 12.65 -1.00 -17.81
C PHE A 199 13.63 -2.10 -17.41
N ALA A 200 13.44 -3.33 -17.89
CA ALA A 200 14.34 -4.42 -17.58
C ALA A 200 15.74 -4.10 -18.13
N THR A 201 16.72 -3.94 -17.24
CA THR A 201 18.11 -3.95 -17.68
C THR A 201 18.43 -5.38 -18.08
N ALA A 202 18.95 -5.59 -19.29
CA ALA A 202 19.46 -6.89 -19.68
C ALA A 202 20.42 -7.39 -18.58
N PRO A 203 20.30 -8.63 -18.10
CA PRO A 203 21.18 -9.10 -17.04
C PRO A 203 22.61 -8.95 -17.54
N ALA A 204 23.39 -8.10 -16.86
CA ALA A 204 24.82 -8.06 -17.06
C ALA A 204 25.31 -9.51 -16.93
N GLU A 205 26.07 -9.96 -17.92
CA GLU A 205 26.49 -11.33 -18.18
C GLU A 205 27.48 -11.86 -17.12
N ALA A 206 27.15 -11.72 -15.84
CA ALA A 206 28.06 -11.86 -14.71
C ALA A 206 27.47 -12.72 -13.58
N ASP A 207 26.70 -13.77 -13.90
CA ASP A 207 26.58 -14.90 -12.97
C ASP A 207 26.32 -16.25 -13.67
N ARG A 208 27.00 -16.49 -14.81
CA ARG A 208 27.23 -17.87 -15.27
C ARG A 208 28.33 -18.50 -14.43
N ARG A 209 28.06 -18.73 -13.14
CA ARG A 209 28.89 -19.60 -12.32
C ARG A 209 28.70 -21.04 -12.83
N PRO A 210 29.70 -21.67 -13.45
CA PRO A 210 29.52 -23.02 -13.95
C PRO A 210 29.32 -23.94 -12.75
N ALA A 211 28.18 -24.66 -12.74
CA ALA A 211 27.92 -25.72 -11.79
C ALA A 211 29.14 -26.65 -11.75
N ARG A 212 29.83 -26.65 -10.61
CA ARG A 212 30.95 -27.55 -10.33
C ARG A 212 30.45 -28.97 -10.56
N ARG A 213 30.88 -29.59 -11.67
CA ARG A 213 30.75 -31.03 -11.90
C ARG A 213 31.45 -31.76 -10.75
N SER A 214 30.65 -32.22 -9.79
CA SER A 214 31.06 -33.20 -8.79
C SER A 214 31.44 -34.49 -9.53
N ARG A 215 32.74 -34.68 -9.77
CA ARG A 215 33.34 -35.98 -10.09
C ARG A 215 33.12 -36.90 -8.89
N ARG A 216 32.07 -37.73 -8.93
CA ARG A 216 31.95 -38.86 -8.02
C ARG A 216 32.80 -40.00 -8.56
N ARG A 217 33.95 -40.21 -7.91
CA ARG A 217 34.89 -41.32 -8.11
C ARG A 217 34.16 -42.66 -8.01
N THR A 218 34.47 -43.53 -8.96
CA THR A 218 34.25 -44.96 -8.94
C THR A 218 35.08 -45.63 -7.82
N SER A 219 34.47 -46.57 -7.10
CA SER A 219 35.14 -47.61 -6.33
C SER A 219 34.20 -48.82 -6.19
N THR A 220 34.47 -49.84 -6.99
CA THR A 220 34.16 -51.28 -6.86
C THR A 220 34.60 -51.83 -5.48
N ALA A 221 34.15 -52.93 -4.87
CA ALA A 221 33.17 -54.04 -5.02
C ALA A 221 33.14 -54.81 -3.63
N PRO A 222 32.66 -56.06 -3.40
CA PRO A 222 31.77 -56.98 -4.16
C PRO A 222 30.66 -57.73 -3.35
N SER A 223 29.71 -58.33 -4.10
CA SER A 223 29.13 -59.70 -4.00
C SER A 223 28.35 -60.23 -2.76
N ALA A 224 27.08 -60.59 -2.97
CA ALA A 224 26.48 -61.95 -2.85
C ALA A 224 24.95 -61.86 -3.06
N ALA A 225 24.38 -62.29 -4.18
CA ALA A 225 23.97 -63.67 -4.55
C ALA A 225 22.64 -64.14 -3.92
N ALA A 226 21.57 -64.14 -4.72
CA ALA A 226 20.49 -65.15 -4.82
C ALA A 226 19.48 -64.64 -5.88
N ALA A 227 19.54 -65.09 -7.13
CA ALA A 227 18.91 -66.31 -7.66
C ALA A 227 17.36 -66.19 -7.77
N SER A 228 16.93 -65.92 -9.01
CA SER A 228 15.60 -65.98 -9.64
C SER A 228 14.95 -67.40 -9.54
N PRO A 229 13.82 -67.78 -10.21
CA PRO A 229 13.00 -67.11 -11.26
C PRO A 229 11.46 -67.43 -11.13
N PRO A 230 10.67 -67.71 -12.19
CA PRO A 230 9.83 -66.75 -12.92
C PRO A 230 8.34 -67.13 -12.93
N ALA A 231 7.47 -66.23 -13.40
CA ALA A 231 6.19 -66.65 -13.98
C ALA A 231 5.84 -65.73 -15.16
N THR A 232 6.11 -66.27 -16.34
CA THR A 232 5.47 -65.97 -17.62
C THR A 232 3.96 -66.18 -17.52
N GLN A 233 3.16 -65.30 -18.10
CA GLN A 233 2.27 -65.69 -19.20
C GLN A 233 1.66 -64.48 -19.90
N ASP A 234 1.81 -64.53 -21.21
CA ASP A 234 1.11 -63.78 -22.24
C ASP A 234 -0.41 -63.84 -22.07
N ASN A 235 -1.12 -62.77 -22.44
CA ASN A 235 -2.17 -62.95 -23.43
C ASN A 235 -2.53 -61.68 -24.20
N VAL A 236 -2.84 -61.96 -25.45
CA VAL A 236 -3.07 -61.12 -26.62
C VAL A 236 -4.53 -60.62 -26.63
N VAL A 237 -4.72 -59.31 -26.84
CA VAL A 237 -5.56 -58.56 -27.84
C VAL A 237 -6.63 -59.38 -28.65
N PRO A 238 -7.71 -58.84 -29.29
CA PRO A 238 -8.45 -57.55 -29.27
C PRO A 238 -10.01 -57.68 -29.18
N ASP A 239 -10.68 -56.52 -29.25
CA ASP A 239 -11.80 -56.19 -30.18
C ASP A 239 -13.26 -56.03 -29.67
N ALA A 240 -13.89 -55.06 -30.35
CA ALA A 240 -15.31 -54.93 -30.71
C ALA A 240 -16.33 -54.30 -29.72
N ALA A 241 -16.64 -53.03 -30.05
CA ALA A 241 -17.97 -52.52 -30.41
C ALA A 241 -19.17 -52.71 -29.45
N ALA A 242 -19.67 -51.58 -28.93
CA ALA A 242 -21.03 -51.07 -29.14
C ALA A 242 -21.12 -49.62 -28.64
#